data_AF-A0A0X3UT86-F1
#
_entry.id   AF-A0A0X3UT86-F1
#
_cell.length_a   1.000
_cell.length_b   1.000
_cell.length_c   1.000
_cell.angle_alpha   90.00
_cell.angle_beta   90.00
_cell.angle_gamma   90.00
#
_symmetry.space_group_name_H-M   'P 1'
#
loop_
_entity.id
_entity.type
_entity.pdbx_description
1 polymer ?
#
loop_
_entity_poly.entity_id
_entity_poly.type
_entity_poly.pdbx_seq_one_letter_code
_entity_poly.pdbx_strand_id
1 'polypeptide(L)' 'MRLTEFWRRLEQAFGAGYARSIAADQAFSDLGGRTIDEAIAQGIGTATIWRAVVAAYPDRVPSQLH' A
#
# COMPACT_ATOMS: atom_id res chain seq x y z
N MET A 1 1.51 -9.82 5.38
CA MET A 1 0.84 -9.41 6.62
C MET A 1 -0.67 -9.59 6.49
N ARG A 2 -1.47 -9.34 7.53
CA ARG A 2 -2.95 -9.29 7.39
C ARG A 2 -3.39 -7.97 6.75
N LEU A 3 -4.55 -7.97 6.07
CA LEU A 3 -5.11 -6.77 5.43
C LEU A 3 -5.40 -5.65 6.43
N THR A 4 -5.89 -5.96 7.63
CA THR A 4 -6.10 -4.95 8.69
C THR A 4 -4.80 -4.26 9.10
N GLU A 5 -3.69 -5.01 9.18
CA GLU A 5 -2.37 -4.47 9.53
C GLU A 5 -1.78 -3.63 8.40
N PHE A 6 -2.05 -4.00 7.14
CA PHE A 6 -1.71 -3.16 5.98
C PHE A 6 -2.32 -1.77 6.11
N TRP A 7 -3.64 -1.72 6.32
CA TRP A 7 -4.37 -0.47 6.41
C TRP A 7 -3.89 0.35 7.59
N ARG A 8 -3.73 -0.26 8.77
CA ARG A 8 -3.18 0.44 9.93
C ARG A 8 -1.84 1.11 9.64
N ARG A 9 -0.93 0.43 8.93
CA ARG A 9 0.37 1.01 8.56
C ARG A 9 0.26 2.09 7.49
N LEU A 10 -0.61 1.89 6.50
CA LEU A 10 -0.86 2.88 5.46
C LEU A 10 -1.45 4.17 6.06
N GLU A 11 -2.40 4.03 6.99
CA GLU A 11 -3.01 5.12 7.72
C GLU A 11 -2.03 5.81 8.68
N GLN A 12 -1.05 5.08 9.25
CA GLN A 12 0.01 5.69 10.04
C GLN A 12 0.98 6.53 9.20
N ALA A 13 1.29 6.09 7.98
CA ALA A 13 2.21 6.82 7.09
C ALA A 13 1.53 8.01 6.38
N PHE A 14 0.27 7.85 5.98
CA PHE A 14 -0.44 8.81 5.13
C PHE A 14 -1.62 9.51 5.81
N GLY A 15 -2.11 8.99 6.93
CA GLY A 15 -3.36 9.41 7.56
C GLY A 15 -4.58 8.63 7.04
N ALA A 16 -5.59 8.45 7.90
CA ALA A 16 -6.78 7.64 7.60
C ALA A 16 -7.55 8.07 6.34
N GLY A 17 -7.71 9.38 6.12
CA GLY A 17 -8.42 9.90 4.95
C GLY A 17 -7.65 9.70 3.64
N TYR A 18 -6.34 9.97 3.65
CA TYR A 18 -5.53 9.94 2.43
C TYR A 18 -5.11 8.52 2.04
N ALA A 19 -4.94 7.62 3.01
CA ALA A 19 -4.61 6.21 2.77
C ALA A 19 -5.63 5.52 1.86
N ARG A 20 -6.92 5.83 2.01
CA ARG A 20 -7.99 5.23 1.20
C ARG A 20 -7.99 5.78 -0.24
N SER A 21 -7.80 7.08 -0.40
CA SER A 21 -7.65 7.70 -1.74
C SER A 21 -6.44 7.14 -2.47
N ILE A 22 -5.26 7.08 -1.83
CA ILE A 22 -4.07 6.45 -2.43
C ILE A 22 -4.36 5.03 -2.87
N ALA A 23 -5.06 4.24 -2.05
CA ALA A 23 -5.31 2.86 -2.42
C ALA A 23 -6.24 2.67 -3.62
N ALA A 24 -7.15 3.61 -3.86
CA ALA A 24 -8.07 3.59 -4.98
C ALA A 24 -7.51 4.29 -6.23
N ASP A 25 -6.76 5.39 -6.06
CA ASP A 25 -6.34 6.27 -7.15
C ASP A 25 -4.89 6.03 -7.61
N GLN A 26 -4.02 5.55 -6.70
CA GLN A 26 -2.60 5.36 -7.01
C GLN A 26 -2.34 4.00 -7.66
N ALA A 27 -1.96 4.02 -8.93
CA ALA A 27 -1.41 2.87 -9.62
C ALA A 27 0.08 2.69 -9.30
N PHE A 28 0.50 1.44 -9.08
CA PHE A 28 1.88 1.07 -8.80
C PHE A 28 2.46 0.27 -9.95
N SER A 29 3.57 0.75 -10.53
CA SER A 29 4.27 0.05 -11.62
C SER A 29 4.73 -1.36 -11.23
N ASP A 30 5.14 -1.56 -9.98
CA ASP A 30 5.52 -2.87 -9.43
C ASP A 30 4.35 -3.86 -9.35
N LEU A 31 3.12 -3.35 -9.30
CA LEU A 31 1.90 -4.15 -9.41
C LEU A 31 1.45 -4.27 -10.87
N GLY A 32 2.25 -3.87 -11.85
CA GLY A 32 1.88 -3.85 -13.26
C GLY A 32 0.93 -2.70 -13.61
N GLY A 33 1.07 -1.56 -12.94
CA GLY A 33 0.22 -0.38 -13.17
C GLY A 33 -1.16 -0.48 -12.53
N ARG A 34 -1.31 -1.33 -11.52
CA ARG A 34 -2.57 -1.54 -10.78
C ARG A 34 -2.60 -0.79 -9.47
N THR A 35 -3.80 -0.44 -9.02
CA THR A 35 -4.01 0.17 -7.71
C THR A 35 -3.95 -0.88 -6.60
N ILE A 36 -3.90 -0.44 -5.34
CA ILE A 36 -3.93 -1.35 -4.19
C ILE A 36 -5.25 -2.13 -4.17
N ASP A 37 -6.37 -1.47 -4.44
CA ASP A 37 -7.69 -2.10 -4.42
C ASP A 37 -7.80 -3.16 -5.53
N GLU A 38 -7.34 -2.85 -6.74
CA GLU A 38 -7.26 -3.81 -7.85
C GLU A 38 -6.34 -4.99 -7.52
N ALA A 39 -5.19 -4.72 -6.91
CA ALA A 39 -4.26 -5.76 -6.50
C ALA A 39 -4.88 -6.69 -5.45
N ILE A 40 -5.61 -6.15 -4.48
CA ILE A 40 -6.35 -6.95 -3.48
C ILE A 40 -7.45 -7.77 -4.17
N ALA A 41 -8.23 -7.16 -5.08
CA ALA A 41 -9.29 -7.84 -5.82
C ALA A 41 -8.76 -9.00 -6.68
N GLN A 42 -7.55 -8.86 -7.22
CA GLN A 42 -6.86 -9.92 -7.96
C GLN A 42 -6.16 -10.96 -7.05
N GLY A 43 -6.29 -10.84 -5.74
CA GLY A 43 -5.69 -11.78 -4.78
C GLY A 43 -4.19 -11.63 -4.62
N ILE A 44 -3.61 -10.48 -5.00
CA ILE A 44 -2.20 -10.20 -4.74
C ILE A 44 -1.97 -10.14 -3.22
N GLY A 45 -0.95 -10.88 -2.77
CA GLY A 45 -0.57 -10.89 -1.36
C GLY A 45 -0.24 -9.49 -0.87
N THR A 46 -0.83 -9.09 0.26
CA THR A 46 -0.66 -7.74 0.83
C THR A 46 0.81 -7.38 1.12
N ALA A 47 1.67 -8.38 1.38
CA ALA A 47 3.11 -8.16 1.53
C ALA A 47 3.78 -7.66 0.24
N THR A 48 3.34 -8.16 -0.92
CA THR A 48 3.79 -7.69 -2.25
C THR A 48 3.32 -6.26 -2.48
N ILE A 49 2.06 -5.98 -2.17
CA ILE A 49 1.48 -4.63 -2.26
C ILE A 49 2.26 -3.66 -1.37
N TRP A 50 2.57 -4.04 -0.14
CA TRP A 50 3.36 -3.22 0.78
C TRP A 50 4.75 -2.88 0.22
N ARG A 51 5.42 -3.85 -0.39
CA ARG A 51 6.73 -3.59 -1.03
C ARG A 51 6.62 -2.58 -2.16
N ALA A 52 5.58 -2.66 -2.99
CA ALA A 52 5.34 -1.67 -4.04
C ALA A 52 5.09 -0.28 -3.46
N VAL A 53 4.35 -0.19 -2.35
CA VAL A 53 4.10 1.08 -1.64
C VAL A 53 5.40 1.67 -1.07
N VAL A 54 6.23 0.85 -0.41
CA VAL A 54 7.53 1.29 0.13
C VAL A 54 8.46 1.75 -1.00
N ALA A 55 8.49 1.03 -2.12
CA ALA A 55 9.31 1.40 -3.28
C ALA A 55 8.85 2.71 -3.94
N ALA A 56 7.54 2.97 -3.96
CA ALA A 56 6.98 4.21 -4.49
C ALA A 56 7.13 5.40 -3.53
N TYR A 57 7.13 5.16 -2.21
CA TYR A 57 7.18 6.20 -1.18
C TYR A 57 8.28 5.95 -0.14
N PRO A 58 9.56 5.89 -0.54
CA PRO A 58 10.66 5.59 0.37
C PRO A 58 10.81 6.62 1.50
N ASP A 59 10.46 7.89 1.26
CA ASP A 59 10.56 8.96 2.27
C ASP A 59 9.41 8.96 3.30
N ARG A 60 8.24 8.40 2.97
CA ARG A 60 7.05 8.45 3.83
C ARG A 60 6.71 7.11 4.48
N VAL A 61 7.14 6.01 3.87
CA VAL A 61 6.82 4.66 4.32
C VAL A 61 8.11 3.91 4.64
N PRO A 62 8.48 3.79 5.92
CA PRO A 62 9.65 3.02 6.31
C PRO A 62 9.47 1.54 5.94
N SER A 63 10.50 0.93 5.34
CA SER A 63 10.57 -0.51 5.07
C SER A 63 10.43 -1.35 6.34
N GLN A 64 10.91 -0.81 7.46
CA GLN A 64 10.73 -1.31 8.82
C GLN A 64 10.32 -0.15 9.73
N LEU A 65 9.10 -0.20 10.26
CA LEU A 65 8.75 0.54 11.47
C LEU A 65 9.23 -0.34 12.64
N HIS A 66 10.14 0.20 13.45
CA HIS A 66 10.78 -0.46 14.59
C HIS A 66 9.77 -0.79 15.70
#